data_AF-A0A5E4JXL1-F1
#
_entry.id   AF-A0A5E4JXL1-F1
#
_cell.length_a   1.000
_cell.length_b   1.000
_cell.length_c   1.000
_cell.angle_alpha   90.00
_cell.angle_beta   90.00
_cell.angle_gamma   90.00
#
_symmetry.space_group_name_H-M   'P 1'
#
loop_
_entity.id
_entity.type
_entity.pdbx_description
1 polymer ?
#
loop_
_entity_poly.entity_id
_entity_poly.type
_entity_poly.pdbx_seq_one_letter_code
_entity_poly.pdbx_strand_id
1 'polypeptide(L)'
;MNFWNFLSKLLPDSIVKIIQKNDNRKIEINGDVIIIGNQKIEDTKQVDEFYAALSKVAQQDTLPFQLLHKDIAEEYLTYEDISIRESANLHLLKEVLPSEDMECILMARRVLLAYDKKDKETGNVLMTQLERNFPQKGRKVFNLVSVGYFDEMVLPFIEIFKAQHGIKNYVQEFRKFYADILHFFPIAVFVGNRMTEDGVKVELERRLHFKDVPFIRLHAIGTQNIEKVENAIKTSGIEKTHTTSRATFTSPSGLQALTLEIKMPETKKE
;
A
#
# COMPACT_ATOMS: atom_id res chain seq x y z
N MET A 1 25.38 5.84 3.10
CA MET A 1 25.89 6.36 1.80
C MET A 1 24.69 6.65 0.92
N ASN A 2 24.56 7.82 0.27
CA ASN A 2 23.39 8.05 -0.60
C ASN A 2 23.50 7.19 -1.89
N PHE A 3 22.36 6.77 -2.46
CA PHE A 3 22.29 5.92 -3.66
C PHE A 3 23.11 6.46 -4.83
N TRP A 4 23.12 7.78 -4.98
CA TRP A 4 23.80 8.47 -6.07
C TRP A 4 25.32 8.40 -5.96
N ASN A 5 25.88 8.54 -4.76
CA ASN A 5 27.31 8.36 -4.48
C ASN A 5 27.74 6.89 -4.59
N PHE A 6 26.79 5.95 -4.50
CA PHE A 6 27.03 4.54 -4.78
C PHE A 6 27.09 4.30 -6.30
N LEU A 7 26.07 4.74 -7.04
CA LEU A 7 26.01 4.59 -8.49
C LEU A 7 27.14 5.34 -9.21
N SER A 8 27.54 6.53 -8.75
CA SER A 8 28.64 7.31 -9.36
C SER A 8 30.02 6.67 -9.23
N LYS A 9 30.16 5.65 -8.39
CA LYS A 9 31.40 4.87 -8.27
C LYS A 9 31.40 3.64 -9.17
N LEU A 10 30.26 3.26 -9.73
CA LEU A 10 30.03 2.00 -10.43
C LEU A 10 29.62 2.18 -11.89
N LEU A 11 28.96 3.28 -12.19
CA LEU A 11 28.48 3.61 -13.52
C LEU A 11 29.21 4.86 -14.02
N PRO A 12 29.45 4.97 -15.33
CA PRO A 12 29.93 6.21 -15.92
C PRO A 12 29.05 7.39 -15.49
N ASP A 13 29.67 8.54 -15.21
CA ASP A 13 28.98 9.78 -14.79
C ASP A 13 27.85 10.18 -15.74
N SER A 14 27.97 9.84 -17.03
CA SER A 14 26.94 10.07 -18.04
C SER A 14 25.66 9.28 -17.73
N ILE A 15 25.77 8.04 -17.29
CA ILE A 15 24.63 7.17 -16.91
C ILE A 15 24.01 7.70 -15.62
N VAL A 16 24.83 8.01 -14.60
CA VAL A 16 24.33 8.52 -13.32
C VAL A 16 23.58 9.83 -13.46
N LYS A 17 24.09 10.76 -14.27
CA LYS A 17 23.39 12.02 -14.59
C LYS A 17 22.07 11.79 -15.33
N ILE A 18 21.95 10.74 -16.14
CA ILE A 18 20.71 10.39 -16.85
C ILE A 18 19.65 9.84 -15.88
N ILE A 19 20.07 9.02 -14.91
CA ILE A 19 19.18 8.48 -13.87
C ILE A 19 18.75 9.59 -12.91
N GLN A 20 19.68 10.46 -12.45
CA GLN A 20 19.37 11.61 -11.58
C GLN A 20 18.39 12.60 -12.21
N LYS A 21 18.46 12.79 -13.54
CA LYS A 21 17.53 13.68 -14.25
C LYS A 21 16.14 13.07 -14.48
N ASN A 22 15.98 11.77 -14.33
CA ASN A 22 14.72 11.06 -14.62
C ASN A 22 14.41 10.10 -13.47
N ASP A 23 13.84 10.63 -12.39
CA ASP A 23 13.64 10.05 -11.05
C ASP A 23 12.86 8.71 -10.97
N ASN A 24 12.45 8.12 -12.10
CA ASN A 24 11.50 7.00 -12.19
C ASN A 24 11.98 5.81 -13.05
N ARG A 25 13.28 5.66 -13.32
CA ARG A 25 13.76 4.58 -14.21
C ARG A 25 14.04 3.29 -13.44
N LYS A 26 13.28 2.24 -13.79
CA LYS A 26 13.50 0.85 -13.38
C LYS A 26 14.88 0.35 -13.85
N ILE A 27 15.64 -0.27 -12.94
CA ILE A 27 16.86 -1.02 -13.27
C ILE A 27 16.45 -2.48 -13.42
N GLU A 28 16.58 -3.04 -14.61
CA GLU A 28 16.30 -4.46 -14.87
C GLU A 28 17.60 -5.21 -15.14
N ILE A 29 17.79 -6.34 -14.47
CA ILE A 29 18.99 -7.17 -14.63
C ILE A 29 18.57 -8.52 -15.19
N ASN A 30 19.12 -8.86 -16.36
CA ASN A 30 18.80 -10.05 -17.15
C ASN A 30 20.10 -10.76 -17.54
N GLY A 31 20.67 -11.54 -16.62
CA GLY A 31 21.95 -12.22 -16.83
C GLY A 31 23.07 -11.22 -17.10
N ASP A 32 23.70 -11.31 -18.27
CA ASP A 32 24.84 -10.48 -18.67
C ASP A 32 24.42 -9.09 -19.19
N VAL A 33 23.21 -8.66 -18.87
CA VAL A 33 22.65 -7.40 -19.35
C VAL A 33 22.00 -6.62 -18.21
N ILE A 34 22.42 -5.36 -18.04
CA ILE A 34 21.79 -4.41 -17.14
C ILE A 34 21.08 -3.34 -17.97
N ILE A 35 19.79 -3.16 -17.75
CA ILE A 35 18.94 -2.17 -18.41
C ILE A 35 18.61 -1.07 -17.42
N ILE A 36 18.90 0.18 -17.77
CA ILE A 36 18.60 1.36 -16.95
C ILE A 36 17.81 2.36 -17.79
N GLY A 37 16.48 2.31 -17.68
CA GLY A 37 15.59 3.00 -18.61
C GLY A 37 15.83 2.53 -20.05
N ASN A 38 16.34 3.42 -20.92
CA ASN A 38 16.61 3.12 -22.32
C ASN A 38 18.07 2.72 -22.59
N GLN A 39 18.91 2.63 -21.56
CA GLN A 39 20.31 2.25 -21.72
C GLN A 39 20.51 0.78 -21.39
N LYS A 40 21.36 0.12 -22.17
CA LYS A 40 21.70 -1.29 -22.04
C LYS A 40 23.21 -1.39 -21.82
N ILE A 41 23.60 -2.07 -20.75
CA ILE A 41 24.99 -2.41 -20.45
C ILE A 41 25.12 -3.89 -20.71
N GLU A 42 25.90 -4.26 -21.73
CA GLU A 42 26.16 -5.65 -22.14
C GLU A 42 27.64 -6.03 -21.96
N ASP A 43 28.47 -5.08 -21.51
CA ASP A 43 29.88 -5.34 -21.25
C ASP A 43 29.99 -6.24 -20.01
N THR A 44 30.39 -7.50 -20.23
CA THR A 44 30.46 -8.53 -19.20
C THR A 44 31.30 -8.10 -17.99
N LYS A 45 32.38 -7.34 -18.22
CA LYS A 45 33.25 -6.87 -17.12
C LYS A 45 32.54 -5.80 -16.29
N GLN A 46 31.85 -4.86 -16.93
CA GLN A 46 31.05 -3.86 -16.21
C GLN A 46 29.87 -4.49 -15.47
N VAL A 47 29.26 -5.53 -16.05
CA VAL A 47 28.17 -6.29 -15.42
C VAL A 47 28.69 -7.04 -14.19
N ASP A 48 29.83 -7.71 -14.28
CA ASP A 48 30.47 -8.41 -13.15
C ASP A 48 30.88 -7.44 -12.03
N GLU A 49 31.46 -6.29 -12.40
CA GLU A 49 31.80 -5.23 -11.44
C GLU A 49 30.55 -4.70 -10.71
N PHE A 50 29.45 -4.56 -11.43
CA PHE A 50 28.16 -4.16 -10.86
C PHE A 50 27.60 -5.22 -9.89
N TYR A 51 27.64 -6.50 -10.26
CA TYR A 51 27.23 -7.62 -9.39
C TYR A 51 28.10 -7.75 -8.14
N ALA A 52 29.42 -7.60 -8.28
CA ALA A 52 30.35 -7.63 -7.15
C ALA A 52 30.09 -6.47 -6.17
N ALA A 53 29.72 -5.29 -6.69
CA ALA A 53 29.36 -4.15 -5.87
C ALA A 53 28.00 -4.33 -5.17
N LEU A 54 26.99 -4.85 -5.88
CA LEU A 54 25.70 -5.20 -5.28
C LEU A 54 25.87 -6.21 -4.14
N SER A 55 26.64 -7.28 -4.35
CA SER A 55 26.90 -8.30 -3.33
C SER A 55 27.57 -7.72 -2.07
N LYS A 56 28.46 -6.73 -2.22
CA LYS A 56 29.11 -6.04 -1.09
C LYS A 56 28.16 -5.14 -0.30
N VAL A 57 27.12 -4.59 -0.95
CA VAL A 57 26.12 -3.73 -0.29
C VAL A 57 24.94 -4.55 0.24
N ALA A 58 24.62 -5.70 -0.36
CA ALA A 58 23.63 -6.64 0.17
C ALA A 58 24.01 -7.17 1.56
N GLN A 59 25.31 -7.17 1.89
CA GLN A 59 25.83 -7.49 3.23
C GLN A 59 25.77 -6.30 4.21
N GLN A 60 25.24 -5.14 3.82
CA GLN A 60 25.10 -3.96 4.67
C GLN A 60 23.60 -3.72 4.95
N ASP A 61 23.25 -3.46 6.22
CA ASP A 61 21.86 -3.27 6.71
C ASP A 61 21.09 -2.09 6.09
N THR A 62 21.68 -1.36 5.13
CA THR A 62 21.08 -0.16 4.53
C THR A 62 21.27 -0.12 3.02
N LEU A 63 20.48 -0.93 2.31
CA LEU A 63 20.39 -0.89 0.85
C LEU A 63 19.56 0.32 0.36
N PRO A 64 19.97 1.00 -0.72
CA PRO A 64 19.28 2.16 -1.27
C PRO A 64 18.00 1.82 -2.06
N PHE A 65 16.89 2.29 -1.51
CA PHE A 65 15.57 2.78 -1.99
C PHE A 65 14.95 2.40 -3.36
N GLN A 66 15.67 1.88 -4.37
CA GLN A 66 15.10 1.64 -5.71
C GLN A 66 15.46 0.26 -6.31
N LEU A 67 16.15 -0.60 -5.57
CA LEU A 67 16.25 -2.01 -5.93
C LEU A 67 14.99 -2.74 -5.44
N LEU A 68 14.12 -3.10 -6.38
CA LEU A 68 13.25 -4.27 -6.23
C LEU A 68 14.18 -5.47 -6.08
N HIS A 69 14.49 -5.83 -4.83
CA HIS A 69 15.37 -6.95 -4.54
C HIS A 69 14.69 -8.25 -4.98
N LYS A 70 15.17 -8.80 -6.10
CA LYS A 70 14.97 -10.20 -6.52
C LYS A 70 15.64 -11.19 -5.54
N ASP A 71 16.21 -10.70 -4.45
CA ASP A 71 16.98 -11.44 -3.47
C ASP A 71 16.08 -12.35 -2.59
N ILE A 72 14.76 -12.25 -2.72
CA ILE A 72 13.76 -13.20 -2.18
C ILE A 72 13.25 -14.11 -3.33
N ALA A 73 14.17 -14.54 -4.20
CA ALA A 73 13.91 -14.90 -5.61
C ALA A 73 12.80 -15.92 -5.85
N GLU A 74 12.67 -16.97 -5.04
CA GLU A 74 11.69 -18.02 -5.29
C GLU A 74 10.31 -17.71 -4.70
N GLU A 75 10.26 -17.19 -3.48
CA GLU A 75 9.00 -16.87 -2.81
C GLU A 75 8.34 -15.63 -3.43
N TYR A 76 9.13 -14.61 -3.78
CA TYR A 76 8.61 -13.39 -4.43
C TYR A 76 7.99 -13.68 -5.80
N LEU A 77 8.66 -14.49 -6.64
CA LEU A 77 8.11 -14.91 -7.93
C LEU A 77 6.83 -15.73 -7.76
N THR A 78 6.77 -16.56 -6.71
CA THR A 78 5.56 -17.32 -6.38
C THR A 78 4.39 -16.40 -6.00
N TYR A 79 4.64 -15.38 -5.19
CA TYR A 79 3.61 -14.40 -4.81
C TYR A 79 3.24 -13.46 -5.96
N GLU A 80 4.19 -13.11 -6.82
CA GLU A 80 3.97 -12.36 -8.06
C GLU A 80 3.06 -13.14 -9.03
N ASP A 81 3.37 -14.41 -9.30
CA ASP A 81 2.58 -15.27 -10.17
C ASP A 81 1.16 -15.49 -9.65
N ILE A 82 0.98 -15.69 -8.34
CA ILE A 82 -0.36 -15.84 -7.73
C ILE A 82 -1.14 -14.53 -7.83
N SER A 83 -0.48 -13.40 -7.50
CA SER A 83 -1.11 -12.08 -7.60
C SER A 83 -1.54 -11.73 -9.02
N ILE A 84 -0.77 -12.15 -10.03
CA ILE A 84 -1.02 -11.88 -11.46
C ILE A 84 -2.06 -12.85 -12.04
N ARG A 85 -2.08 -14.12 -11.60
CA ARG A 85 -3.06 -15.12 -12.08
C ARG A 85 -4.48 -14.85 -11.60
N GLU A 86 -4.65 -14.08 -10.53
CA GLU A 86 -5.96 -13.68 -10.04
C GLU A 86 -6.40 -12.32 -10.60
N SER A 87 -7.39 -12.40 -11.50
CA SER A 87 -8.47 -11.44 -11.77
C SER A 87 -8.39 -10.58 -13.04
N ALA A 88 -9.49 -10.59 -13.79
CA ALA A 88 -9.85 -9.57 -14.78
C ALA A 88 -9.78 -8.14 -14.22
N ASN A 89 -9.86 -7.98 -12.89
CA ASN A 89 -9.76 -6.70 -12.20
C ASN A 89 -8.38 -6.05 -12.32
N LEU A 90 -7.29 -6.83 -12.47
CA LEU A 90 -5.97 -6.28 -12.71
C LEU A 90 -5.85 -5.62 -14.10
N HIS A 91 -6.56 -6.14 -15.10
CA HIS A 91 -6.62 -5.51 -16.41
C HIS A 91 -7.36 -4.17 -16.35
N LEU A 92 -8.53 -4.14 -15.71
CA LEU A 92 -9.31 -2.92 -15.50
C LEU A 92 -8.49 -1.84 -14.76
N LEU A 93 -7.77 -2.24 -13.71
CA LEU A 93 -6.93 -1.32 -12.95
C LEU A 93 -5.79 -0.73 -13.77
N LYS A 94 -5.14 -1.52 -14.64
CA LYS A 94 -4.07 -1.04 -15.53
C LYS A 94 -4.56 0.01 -16.54
N GLU A 95 -5.84 -0.04 -16.92
CA GLU A 95 -6.43 0.96 -17.82
C GLU A 95 -6.66 2.30 -17.10
N VAL A 96 -6.95 2.27 -15.80
CA VAL A 96 -7.39 3.46 -15.06
C VAL A 96 -6.36 4.03 -14.09
N LEU A 97 -5.37 3.27 -13.63
CA LEU A 97 -4.35 3.73 -12.68
C LEU A 97 -2.97 3.90 -13.32
N PRO A 98 -2.13 4.83 -12.82
CA PRO A 98 -0.74 4.90 -13.22
C PRO A 98 0.06 3.69 -12.71
N SER A 99 1.17 3.37 -13.39
CA SER A 99 2.01 2.21 -13.05
C SER A 99 2.47 2.19 -11.59
N GLU A 100 2.81 3.35 -11.02
CA GLU A 100 3.25 3.47 -9.64
C GLU A 100 2.19 3.01 -8.62
N ASP A 101 0.91 3.29 -8.88
CA ASP A 101 -0.18 2.85 -8.01
C ASP A 101 -0.47 1.36 -8.20
N MET A 102 -0.35 0.86 -9.43
CA MET A 102 -0.43 -0.57 -9.71
C MET A 102 0.63 -1.37 -8.96
N GLU A 103 1.89 -0.91 -8.97
CA GLU A 103 2.97 -1.54 -8.23
C GLU A 103 2.72 -1.52 -6.71
N CYS A 104 2.21 -0.41 -6.19
CA CYS A 104 1.83 -0.30 -4.78
C CYS A 104 0.73 -1.30 -4.39
N ILE A 105 -0.31 -1.46 -5.22
CA ILE A 105 -1.40 -2.42 -5.00
C ILE A 105 -0.90 -3.86 -5.07
N LEU A 106 -0.09 -4.20 -6.07
CA LEU A 106 0.47 -5.54 -6.22
C LEU A 106 1.37 -5.89 -5.03
N MET A 107 2.22 -4.97 -4.59
CA MET A 107 3.07 -5.16 -3.43
C MET A 107 2.24 -5.34 -2.15
N ALA A 108 1.18 -4.54 -1.95
CA ALA A 108 0.24 -4.72 -0.85
C ALA A 108 -0.45 -6.09 -0.85
N ARG A 109 -0.87 -6.59 -2.02
CA ARG A 109 -1.45 -7.95 -2.15
C ARG A 109 -0.43 -9.04 -1.82
N ARG A 110 0.84 -8.87 -2.20
CA ARG A 110 1.92 -9.81 -1.85
C ARG A 110 2.16 -9.86 -0.34
N VAL A 111 2.13 -8.71 0.34
CA VAL A 111 2.21 -8.65 1.81
C VAL A 111 1.06 -9.44 2.44
N LEU A 112 -0.18 -9.22 1.98
CA LEU A 112 -1.35 -9.94 2.49
C LEU A 112 -1.20 -11.45 2.29
N LEU A 113 -0.83 -11.87 1.08
CA LEU A 113 -0.69 -13.28 0.73
C LEU A 113 0.41 -14.00 1.54
N ALA A 114 1.51 -13.32 1.87
CA ALA A 114 2.53 -13.85 2.77
C ALA A 114 1.96 -14.09 4.17
N TYR A 115 1.22 -13.12 4.72
CA TYR A 115 0.58 -13.29 6.02
C TYR A 115 -0.51 -14.38 6.02
N ASP A 116 -1.31 -14.51 4.96
CA ASP A 116 -2.33 -15.55 4.84
C ASP A 116 -1.71 -16.96 4.80
N LYS A 117 -0.52 -17.09 4.22
CA LYS A 117 0.30 -18.32 4.28
C LYS A 117 1.00 -18.54 5.63
N LYS A 118 0.76 -17.67 6.63
CA LYS A 118 1.40 -17.68 7.94
C LYS A 118 2.93 -17.46 7.87
N ASP A 119 3.42 -16.88 6.78
CA ASP A 119 4.82 -16.51 6.60
C ASP A 119 5.05 -15.07 7.10
N LYS A 120 5.16 -14.96 8.42
CA LYS A 120 5.25 -13.67 9.10
C LYS A 120 6.56 -12.93 8.81
N GLU A 121 7.66 -13.65 8.63
CA GLU A 121 8.97 -13.05 8.37
C GLU A 121 8.96 -12.34 7.02
N THR A 122 8.59 -13.05 5.95
CA THR A 122 8.46 -12.49 4.61
C THR A 122 7.42 -11.38 4.57
N GLY A 123 6.26 -11.55 5.20
CA GLY A 123 5.23 -10.51 5.28
C GLY A 123 5.75 -9.20 5.90
N ASN A 124 6.57 -9.27 6.96
CA ASN A 124 7.17 -8.09 7.59
C ASN A 124 8.22 -7.42 6.70
N VAL A 125 9.04 -8.21 6.01
CA VAL A 125 10.02 -7.69 5.05
C VAL A 125 9.32 -6.97 3.90
N LEU A 126 8.31 -7.61 3.29
CA LEU A 126 7.51 -7.03 2.21
C LEU A 126 6.76 -5.76 2.67
N MET A 127 6.22 -5.75 3.89
CA MET A 127 5.56 -4.56 4.44
C MET A 127 6.54 -3.39 4.59
N THR A 128 7.74 -3.67 5.10
CA THR A 128 8.80 -2.65 5.23
C THR A 128 9.20 -2.11 3.86
N GLN A 129 9.31 -2.98 2.86
CA GLN A 129 9.57 -2.57 1.47
C GLN A 129 8.42 -1.71 0.90
N LEU A 130 7.16 -2.10 1.12
CA LEU A 130 5.97 -1.36 0.69
C LEU A 130 5.95 0.07 1.25
N GLU A 131 6.15 0.22 2.56
CA GLU A 131 6.15 1.55 3.18
C GLU A 131 7.33 2.42 2.75
N ARG A 132 8.49 1.79 2.51
CA ARG A 132 9.69 2.48 2.04
C ARG A 132 9.54 2.94 0.60
N ASN A 133 9.07 2.05 -0.29
CA ASN A 133 8.97 2.32 -1.73
C ASN A 133 7.79 3.25 -2.05
N PHE A 134 6.74 3.23 -1.23
CA PHE A 134 5.56 4.06 -1.41
C PHE A 134 5.26 4.85 -0.12
N PRO A 135 6.08 5.87 0.19
CA PRO A 135 5.87 6.69 1.38
C PRO A 135 4.45 7.26 1.40
N GLN A 136 3.84 7.35 2.59
CA GLN A 136 2.50 7.90 2.83
C GLN A 136 1.31 7.11 2.24
N LYS A 137 1.48 6.32 1.17
CA LYS A 137 0.41 5.54 0.54
C LYS A 137 0.50 4.03 0.77
N GLY A 138 1.70 3.45 0.87
CA GLY A 138 1.89 1.99 0.96
C GLY A 138 1.07 1.33 2.07
N ARG A 139 1.17 1.85 3.30
CA ARG A 139 0.37 1.37 4.44
C ARG A 139 -1.14 1.53 4.21
N LYS A 140 -1.57 2.64 3.58
CA LYS A 140 -3.00 2.90 3.33
C LYS A 140 -3.56 1.93 2.31
N VAL A 141 -2.84 1.69 1.22
CA VAL A 141 -3.21 0.69 0.20
C VAL A 141 -3.27 -0.70 0.83
N PHE A 142 -2.27 -1.08 1.63
CA PHE A 142 -2.31 -2.35 2.36
C PHE A 142 -3.54 -2.47 3.28
N ASN A 143 -3.87 -1.42 4.03
CA ASN A 143 -5.04 -1.41 4.91
C ASN A 143 -6.35 -1.61 4.12
N LEU A 144 -6.48 -0.99 2.93
CA LEU A 144 -7.64 -1.19 2.07
C LEU A 144 -7.71 -2.62 1.51
N VAL A 145 -6.57 -3.18 1.10
CA VAL A 145 -6.50 -4.54 0.54
C VAL A 145 -6.75 -5.59 1.62
N SER A 146 -6.05 -5.52 2.75
CA SER A 146 -6.12 -6.51 3.84
C SER A 146 -7.49 -6.61 4.53
N VAL A 147 -8.30 -5.54 4.48
CA VAL A 147 -9.65 -5.53 5.04
C VAL A 147 -10.73 -5.77 3.97
N GLY A 148 -10.34 -5.93 2.70
CA GLY A 148 -11.26 -6.20 1.59
C GLY A 148 -11.93 -4.97 0.98
N TYR A 149 -11.75 -3.77 1.55
CA TYR A 149 -12.32 -2.53 0.98
C TYR A 149 -11.88 -2.26 -0.45
N PHE A 150 -10.65 -2.63 -0.79
CA PHE A 150 -10.16 -2.43 -2.14
C PHE A 150 -11.00 -3.22 -3.16
N ASP A 151 -11.24 -4.51 -2.87
CA ASP A 151 -11.98 -5.39 -3.77
C ASP A 151 -13.49 -5.16 -3.73
N GLU A 152 -14.06 -4.94 -2.54
CA GLU A 152 -15.50 -4.82 -2.35
C GLU A 152 -16.04 -3.42 -2.63
N MET A 153 -15.20 -2.39 -2.51
CA MET A 153 -15.63 -1.00 -2.68
C MET A 153 -14.89 -0.31 -3.80
N VAL A 154 -13.55 -0.24 -3.74
CA VAL A 154 -12.78 0.59 -4.69
C VAL A 154 -12.91 0.06 -6.12
N LEU A 155 -12.77 -1.25 -6.34
CA LEU A 155 -12.83 -1.83 -7.69
C LEU A 155 -14.18 -1.62 -8.40
N PRO A 156 -15.33 -1.91 -7.77
CA PRO A 156 -16.65 -1.69 -8.38
C PRO A 156 -16.88 -0.26 -8.89
N PHE A 157 -16.25 0.74 -8.26
CA PHE A 157 -16.40 2.14 -8.71
C PHE A 157 -15.90 2.38 -10.14
N ILE A 158 -14.96 1.57 -10.67
CA ILE A 158 -14.48 1.74 -12.05
C ILE A 158 -15.65 1.72 -13.05
N GLU A 159 -16.53 0.72 -12.95
CA GLU A 159 -17.69 0.58 -13.83
C GLU A 159 -18.77 1.64 -13.54
N ILE A 160 -18.93 2.05 -12.28
CA ILE A 160 -19.84 3.14 -11.89
C ILE A 160 -19.40 4.47 -12.54
N PHE A 161 -18.12 4.83 -12.42
CA PHE A 161 -17.58 6.04 -13.03
C PHE A 161 -17.65 5.96 -14.56
N LYS A 162 -17.43 4.78 -15.14
CA LYS A 162 -17.58 4.55 -16.58
C LYS A 162 -19.00 4.79 -17.06
N ALA A 163 -20.00 4.34 -16.31
CA ALA A 163 -21.42 4.58 -16.61
C ALA A 163 -21.83 6.05 -16.43
N GLN A 164 -21.31 6.73 -15.40
CA GLN A 164 -21.71 8.11 -15.05
C GLN A 164 -21.02 9.19 -15.91
N HIS A 165 -19.74 8.99 -16.24
CA HIS A 165 -18.91 10.01 -16.91
C HIS A 165 -18.55 9.66 -18.35
N GLY A 166 -18.90 8.44 -18.80
CA GLY A 166 -18.58 7.94 -20.12
C GLY A 166 -17.09 7.64 -20.33
N ILE A 167 -16.78 7.01 -21.47
CA ILE A 167 -15.44 6.49 -21.81
C ILE A 167 -14.35 7.58 -21.79
N LYS A 168 -14.69 8.83 -22.08
CA LYS A 168 -13.71 9.91 -22.19
C LYS A 168 -13.18 10.42 -20.84
N ASN A 169 -14.02 10.41 -19.80
CA ASN A 169 -13.72 11.11 -18.55
C ASN A 169 -13.60 10.20 -17.33
N TYR A 170 -14.12 8.96 -17.39
CA TYR A 170 -14.17 8.08 -16.21
C TYR A 170 -12.80 7.78 -15.57
N VAL A 171 -11.74 7.69 -16.38
CA VAL A 171 -10.38 7.45 -15.89
C VAL A 171 -9.93 8.56 -14.95
N GLN A 172 -10.15 9.82 -15.33
CA GLN A 172 -9.73 10.97 -14.53
C GLN A 172 -10.53 11.07 -13.23
N GLU A 173 -11.85 10.87 -13.31
CA GLU A 173 -12.72 10.90 -12.14
C GLU A 173 -12.43 9.74 -11.17
N PHE A 174 -12.19 8.54 -11.69
CA PHE A 174 -11.78 7.40 -10.87
C PHE A 174 -10.43 7.64 -10.18
N ARG A 175 -9.44 8.21 -10.89
CA ARG A 175 -8.14 8.56 -10.27
C ARG A 175 -8.29 9.57 -9.15
N LYS A 176 -9.14 10.57 -9.34
CA LYS A 176 -9.45 11.56 -8.29
C LYS A 176 -10.10 10.88 -7.10
N PHE A 177 -11.12 10.05 -7.33
CA PHE A 177 -11.75 9.24 -6.28
C PHE A 177 -10.72 8.38 -5.53
N TYR A 178 -9.85 7.65 -6.23
CA TYR A 178 -8.82 6.82 -5.62
C TYR A 178 -7.85 7.64 -4.77
N ALA A 179 -7.38 8.79 -5.28
CA ALA A 179 -6.53 9.70 -4.54
C ALA A 179 -7.23 10.26 -3.27
N ASP A 180 -8.51 10.60 -3.39
CA ASP A 180 -9.32 11.09 -2.27
C ASP A 180 -9.48 10.01 -1.19
N ILE A 181 -9.72 8.75 -1.58
CA ILE A 181 -9.79 7.59 -0.66
C ILE A 181 -8.46 7.40 0.07
N LEU A 182 -7.33 7.50 -0.64
CA LEU A 182 -6.00 7.43 -0.02
C LEU A 182 -5.72 8.63 0.88
N HIS A 183 -6.25 9.81 0.58
CA HIS A 183 -6.10 10.98 1.44
C HIS A 183 -6.94 10.83 2.72
N PHE A 184 -8.23 10.54 2.56
CA PHE A 184 -9.22 10.44 3.62
C PHE A 184 -10.32 9.44 3.22
N PHE A 185 -10.39 8.31 3.92
CA PHE A 185 -11.44 7.32 3.68
C PHE A 185 -12.64 7.55 4.62
N PRO A 186 -13.83 7.93 4.12
CA PRO A 186 -14.94 8.39 4.97
C PRO A 186 -15.51 7.31 5.89
N ILE A 187 -15.43 6.04 5.48
CA ILE A 187 -16.11 4.95 6.18
C ILE A 187 -15.22 4.19 7.15
N ALA A 188 -13.90 4.45 7.17
CA ALA A 188 -12.99 3.69 8.02
C ALA A 188 -11.83 4.52 8.59
N VAL A 189 -11.42 4.13 9.80
CA VAL A 189 -10.25 4.65 10.53
C VAL A 189 -9.35 3.46 10.87
N PHE A 190 -8.10 3.50 10.43
CA PHE A 190 -7.09 2.51 10.79
C PHE A 190 -6.22 3.03 11.93
N VAL A 191 -6.46 2.52 13.13
CA VAL A 191 -5.79 2.97 14.35
C VAL A 191 -4.48 2.23 14.52
N GLY A 192 -3.38 2.98 14.31
CA GLY A 192 -2.01 2.48 14.48
C GLY A 192 -1.31 3.01 15.73
N ASN A 193 -0.11 2.50 15.99
CA ASN A 193 0.66 2.82 17.19
C ASN A 193 0.92 4.32 17.39
N ARG A 194 1.08 5.07 16.30
CA ARG A 194 1.35 6.52 16.31
C ARG A 194 0.10 7.39 16.52
N MET A 195 -1.10 6.83 16.38
CA MET A 195 -2.34 7.56 16.63
C MET A 195 -2.60 7.60 18.13
N THR A 196 -2.83 8.80 18.68
CA THR A 196 -3.22 8.99 20.08
C THR A 196 -4.72 8.76 20.25
N GLU A 197 -5.18 8.56 21.49
CA GLU A 197 -6.62 8.45 21.78
C GLU A 197 -7.40 9.68 21.29
N ASP A 198 -6.89 10.89 21.55
CA ASP A 198 -7.53 12.12 21.05
C ASP A 198 -7.49 12.21 19.52
N GLY A 199 -6.43 11.67 18.88
CA GLY A 199 -6.38 11.53 17.42
C GLY A 199 -7.48 10.62 16.88
N VAL A 200 -7.82 9.53 17.59
CA VAL A 200 -8.96 8.67 17.23
C VAL A 200 -10.27 9.45 17.33
N LYS A 201 -10.47 10.26 18.39
CA LYS A 201 -11.67 11.10 18.57
C LYS A 201 -11.83 12.09 17.43
N VAL A 202 -10.76 12.82 17.09
CA VAL A 202 -10.77 13.79 15.99
C VAL A 202 -11.13 13.12 14.66
N GLU A 203 -10.52 11.97 14.34
CA GLU A 203 -10.83 11.25 13.11
C GLU A 203 -12.27 10.72 13.07
N LEU A 204 -12.81 10.33 14.22
CA LEU A 204 -14.22 9.93 14.36
C LEU A 204 -15.16 11.10 14.16
N GLU A 205 -14.95 12.20 14.89
CA GLU A 205 -15.75 13.41 14.75
C GLU A 205 -15.78 13.87 13.29
N ARG A 206 -14.62 13.94 12.62
CA ARG A 206 -14.54 14.30 11.19
C ARG A 206 -15.43 13.43 10.31
N ARG A 207 -15.51 12.12 10.56
CA ARG A 207 -16.32 11.18 9.76
C ARG A 207 -17.80 11.22 10.13
N LEU A 208 -18.14 11.46 11.39
CA LEU A 208 -19.52 11.58 11.85
C LEU A 208 -20.25 12.80 11.23
N HIS A 209 -19.53 13.78 10.69
CA HIS A 209 -20.14 14.89 9.96
C HIS A 209 -20.67 14.50 8.56
N PHE A 210 -20.30 13.34 8.02
CA PHE A 210 -20.75 12.88 6.71
C PHE A 210 -22.11 12.20 6.82
N LYS A 211 -23.18 12.95 6.55
CA LYS A 211 -24.58 12.49 6.66
C LYS A 211 -24.94 11.36 5.68
N ASP A 212 -24.23 11.26 4.56
CA ASP A 212 -24.49 10.27 3.51
C ASP A 212 -23.70 8.96 3.70
N VAL A 213 -22.90 8.88 4.76
CA VAL A 213 -22.16 7.66 5.13
C VAL A 213 -23.05 6.84 6.07
N PRO A 214 -23.36 5.56 5.78
CA PRO A 214 -24.26 4.77 6.63
C PRO A 214 -23.59 4.26 7.91
N PHE A 215 -22.26 4.12 7.91
CA PHE A 215 -21.49 3.62 9.04
C PHE A 215 -20.03 4.05 8.97
N ILE A 216 -19.36 4.01 10.12
CA ILE A 216 -17.92 4.21 10.27
C ILE A 216 -17.33 2.99 10.98
N ARG A 217 -16.21 2.46 10.47
CA ARG A 217 -15.48 1.35 11.08
C ARG A 217 -14.13 1.80 11.62
N LEU A 218 -13.84 1.45 12.87
CA LEU A 218 -12.50 1.54 13.43
C LEU A 218 -11.84 0.18 13.38
N HIS A 219 -10.66 0.13 12.79
CA HIS A 219 -9.81 -1.07 12.79
C HIS A 219 -8.61 -0.83 13.68
N ALA A 220 -8.44 -1.68 14.68
CA ALA A 220 -7.29 -1.66 15.58
C ALA A 220 -6.65 -3.04 15.65
N ILE A 221 -5.31 -3.07 15.57
CA ILE A 221 -4.51 -4.30 15.70
C ILE A 221 -3.53 -4.11 16.84
N GLY A 222 -3.48 -5.08 17.75
CA GLY A 222 -2.70 -5.06 18.99
C GLY A 222 -3.47 -4.43 20.15
N THR A 223 -3.24 -4.95 21.36
CA THR A 223 -3.95 -4.57 22.60
C THR A 223 -3.91 -3.06 22.85
N GLN A 224 -2.74 -2.43 22.70
CA GLN A 224 -2.59 -0.98 22.88
C GLN A 224 -3.48 -0.14 21.95
N ASN A 225 -3.69 -0.58 20.69
CA ASN A 225 -4.53 0.17 19.75
C ASN A 225 -6.01 -0.10 20.01
N ILE A 226 -6.36 -1.30 20.46
CA ILE A 226 -7.71 -1.66 20.91
C ILE A 226 -8.11 -0.78 22.10
N GLU A 227 -7.25 -0.67 23.11
CA GLU A 227 -7.48 0.18 24.29
C GLU A 227 -7.70 1.65 23.90
N LYS A 228 -6.93 2.19 22.95
CA LYS A 228 -7.16 3.56 22.43
C LYS A 228 -8.55 3.73 21.83
N VAL A 229 -9.01 2.76 21.02
CA VAL A 229 -10.36 2.80 20.44
C VAL A 229 -11.40 2.76 21.55
N GLU A 230 -11.28 1.84 22.49
CA GLU A 230 -12.24 1.68 23.57
C GLU A 230 -12.34 2.94 24.45
N ASN A 231 -11.21 3.53 24.82
CA ASN A 231 -11.18 4.76 25.60
C ASN A 231 -11.76 5.95 24.81
N ALA A 232 -11.43 6.07 23.53
CA ALA A 232 -11.98 7.12 22.67
C ALA A 232 -13.51 7.02 22.54
N ILE A 233 -14.05 5.81 22.38
CA ILE A 233 -15.50 5.57 22.30
C ILE A 233 -16.18 5.87 23.64
N LYS A 234 -15.60 5.41 24.75
CA LYS A 234 -16.14 5.62 26.10
C LYS A 234 -16.22 7.11 26.46
N THR A 235 -15.16 7.87 26.16
CA THR A 235 -15.05 9.28 26.54
C THR A 235 -15.80 10.22 25.60
N SER A 236 -15.91 9.89 24.31
CA SER A 236 -16.71 10.66 23.35
C SER A 236 -18.23 10.53 23.58
N GLY A 237 -18.67 9.49 24.29
CA GLY A 237 -20.10 9.24 24.52
C GLY A 237 -20.85 8.82 23.25
N ILE A 238 -20.14 8.39 22.20
CA ILE A 238 -20.72 7.95 20.92
C ILE A 238 -21.79 6.87 21.12
N GLU A 239 -21.58 5.95 22.07
CA GLU A 239 -22.54 4.86 22.35
C GLU A 239 -23.86 5.35 22.95
N LYS A 240 -23.95 6.60 23.40
CA LYS A 240 -25.21 7.23 23.85
C LYS A 240 -26.06 7.70 22.67
N THR A 241 -25.45 7.95 21.51
CA THR A 241 -26.09 8.58 20.35
C THR A 241 -26.12 7.68 19.12
N HIS A 242 -25.30 6.62 19.09
CA HIS A 242 -25.15 5.72 17.95
C HIS A 242 -25.16 4.26 18.40
N THR A 243 -25.65 3.37 17.52
CA THR A 243 -25.51 1.92 17.72
C THR A 243 -24.11 1.49 17.32
N THR A 244 -23.45 0.72 18.19
CA THR A 244 -22.12 0.15 17.93
C THR A 244 -22.16 -1.36 17.86
N SER A 245 -21.34 -1.96 17.00
CA SER A 245 -21.10 -3.41 16.96
C SER A 245 -19.59 -3.67 16.97
N ARG A 246 -19.19 -4.81 17.56
CA ARG A 246 -17.79 -5.16 17.79
C ARG A 246 -17.51 -6.57 17.30
N ALA A 247 -16.40 -6.72 16.59
CA ALA A 247 -15.87 -8.01 16.18
C ALA A 247 -14.39 -8.08 16.55
N THR A 248 -14.02 -9.08 17.35
CA THR A 248 -12.62 -9.36 17.70
C THR A 248 -12.14 -10.60 16.98
N PHE A 249 -10.93 -10.58 16.45
CA PHE A 249 -10.34 -11.69 15.71
C PHE A 249 -8.82 -11.66 15.83
N THR A 250 -8.15 -12.68 15.30
CA THR A 250 -6.68 -12.71 15.18
C THR A 250 -6.30 -12.22 13.79
N SER A 251 -5.53 -11.15 13.73
CA SER A 251 -5.00 -10.61 12.47
C SER A 251 -4.06 -11.61 11.78
N PRO A 252 -3.80 -11.44 10.46
CA PRO A 252 -2.84 -12.28 9.73
C PRO A 252 -1.43 -12.30 10.33
N SER A 253 -1.04 -11.26 11.09
CA SER A 253 0.25 -11.21 11.80
C SER A 253 0.27 -11.92 13.16
N GLY A 254 -0.86 -12.55 13.55
CA GLY A 254 -1.05 -13.27 14.82
C GLY A 254 -1.43 -12.38 16.01
N LEU A 255 -1.66 -11.08 15.79
CA LEU A 255 -2.05 -10.14 16.84
C LEU A 255 -3.57 -10.07 17.00
N GLN A 256 -4.06 -9.84 18.22
CA GLN A 256 -5.47 -9.53 18.47
C GLN A 256 -5.88 -8.28 17.68
N ALA A 257 -7.06 -8.32 17.08
CA ALA A 257 -7.62 -7.24 16.31
C ALA A 257 -9.08 -6.97 16.71
N LEU A 258 -9.50 -5.72 16.54
CA LEU A 258 -10.87 -5.24 16.74
C LEU A 258 -11.32 -4.52 15.47
N THR A 259 -12.53 -4.84 15.02
CA THR A 259 -13.33 -3.95 14.19
C THR A 259 -14.53 -3.48 15.00
N LEU A 260 -14.64 -2.16 15.18
CA LEU A 260 -15.79 -1.51 15.81
C LEU A 260 -16.54 -0.73 14.73
N GLU A 261 -17.80 -1.09 14.48
CA GLU A 261 -18.68 -0.38 13.56
C GLU A 261 -19.61 0.54 14.36
N ILE A 262 -19.73 1.79 13.90
CA ILE A 262 -20.67 2.80 14.41
C ILE A 262 -21.67 3.04 13.29
N LYS A 263 -22.94 2.74 13.54
CA LYS A 263 -24.02 3.02 12.57
C LYS A 263 -24.49 4.46 12.71
N MET A 264 -24.60 5.15 11.58
CA MET A 264 -25.16 6.50 11.55
C MET A 264 -26.67 6.43 11.79
N PRO A 265 -27.26 7.37 12.56
CA PRO A 265 -28.70 7.42 12.74
C PRO A 265 -29.38 7.63 11.40
N GLU A 266 -30.46 6.90 11.16
CA GLU A 266 -31.27 7.11 9.95
C GLU A 266 -31.75 8.57 9.94
N THR A 267 -31.27 9.34 8.96
CA THR A 267 -31.83 10.64 8.67
C THR A 267 -33.25 10.38 8.16
N LYS A 268 -34.25 10.74 8.97
CA LYS A 268 -35.63 10.82 8.48
C LYS A 268 -35.59 11.78 7.29
N LYS A 269 -35.81 11.26 6.08
CA LYS A 269 -36.00 12.09 4.90
C LYS A 269 -37.26 12.91 5.15
N GLU A 270 -37.10 14.20 5.38
CA GLU A 270 -38.18 15.19 5.34
C GLU A 270 -38.68 15.37 3.91
#